data_AF-A0A9D0XU63-F1
#
_entry.id   AF-A0A9D0XU63-F1
#
_cell.length_a   1.000
_cell.length_b   1.000
_cell.length_c   1.000
_cell.angle_alpha   90.00
_cell.angle_beta   90.00
_cell.angle_gamma   90.00
#
_symmetry.space_group_name_H-M   'P 1'
#
loop_
_entity.id
_entity.type
_entity.pdbx_description
1 polymer ?
#
loop_
_entity_poly.entity_id
_entity_poly.type
_entity_poly.pdbx_seq_one_letter_code
_entity_poly.pdbx_strand_id
1 'polypeptide(L)'
;ALTKGSETVVNKLGVKDGFNADPKVHIPLPKSLKTVQSTLNQFGMGKYRDNLETKLNRAAEAATPQAKALFLQAIKDMTFDDVKKIYQGPQDSATQYLKSKTAPQIKAKMAPIVDKTLNEVGAITAYDKAISKYKDLPFVPNVKADLLNHVVNEGMNGMFYYIAQEEAAIRKDPVKQSTELLKKVFGK
;
A
#
# COMPACT_ATOMS: atom_id res chain seq x y z
N ALA A 1 -17.00 11.76 -5.81
CA ALA A 1 -16.89 10.45 -5.13
C ALA A 1 -15.45 9.95 -5.08
N LEU A 2 -14.77 9.79 -6.24
CA LEU A 2 -13.37 9.33 -6.30
C LEU A 2 -12.39 10.15 -5.47
N THR A 3 -12.47 11.49 -5.51
CA THR A 3 -11.66 12.38 -4.65
C THR A 3 -11.76 11.99 -3.18
N LYS A 4 -13.00 11.89 -2.67
CA LYS A 4 -13.27 11.52 -1.28
C LYS A 4 -12.78 10.10 -0.96
N GLY A 5 -12.92 9.16 -1.89
CA GLY A 5 -12.41 7.79 -1.76
C GLY A 5 -10.88 7.78 -1.63
N SER A 6 -10.16 8.48 -2.51
CA SER A 6 -8.70 8.60 -2.44
C SER A 6 -8.22 9.28 -1.15
N GLU A 7 -8.92 10.30 -0.67
CA GLU A 7 -8.62 10.92 0.63
C GLU A 7 -8.85 9.98 1.80
N THR A 8 -9.95 9.23 1.77
CA THR A 8 -10.29 8.23 2.80
C THR A 8 -9.20 7.17 2.89
N VAL A 9 -8.73 6.65 1.74
CA VAL A 9 -7.64 5.67 1.65
C VAL A 9 -6.37 6.21 2.30
N VAL A 10 -5.93 7.41 1.92
CA VAL A 10 -4.70 8.01 2.46
C VAL A 10 -4.82 8.27 3.95
N ASN A 11 -5.96 8.78 4.42
CA ASN A 11 -6.18 9.05 5.84
C ASN A 11 -6.24 7.76 6.65
N LYS A 12 -6.80 6.67 6.09
CA LYS A 12 -6.87 5.37 6.74
C LYS A 12 -5.47 4.74 6.86
N LEU A 13 -4.69 4.76 5.79
CA LEU A 13 -3.44 4.02 5.69
C LEU A 13 -2.22 4.83 6.15
N GLY A 14 -2.31 6.17 6.11
CA GLY A 14 -1.23 7.08 6.47
C GLY A 14 -1.09 7.38 7.96
N VAL A 15 -1.83 6.66 8.81
CA VAL A 15 -1.80 6.82 10.27
C VAL A 15 -1.18 5.59 10.92
N LYS A 16 -0.79 5.75 12.19
CA LYS A 16 -0.33 4.64 13.02
C LYS A 16 -1.36 3.50 12.99
N ASP A 17 -0.89 2.31 12.64
CA ASP A 17 -1.63 1.05 12.57
C ASP A 17 -2.58 0.94 11.37
N GLY A 18 -2.53 1.91 10.45
CA GLY A 18 -3.25 1.87 9.18
C GLY A 18 -2.86 0.70 8.29
N PHE A 19 -1.58 0.29 8.32
CA PHE A 19 -1.13 -0.97 7.71
C PHE A 19 -0.97 -2.07 8.75
N ASN A 20 -0.29 -1.77 9.85
CA ASN A 20 0.16 -2.80 10.78
C ASN A 20 -0.98 -3.61 11.41
N ALA A 21 -2.11 -2.98 11.73
CA ALA A 21 -3.26 -3.66 12.33
C ALA A 21 -4.32 -4.10 11.32
N ASP A 22 -4.16 -3.76 10.04
CA ASP A 22 -5.15 -4.05 9.00
C ASP A 22 -4.79 -5.35 8.26
N PRO A 23 -5.50 -6.47 8.48
CA PRO A 23 -5.12 -7.77 7.93
C PRO A 23 -5.25 -7.85 6.40
N LYS A 24 -5.87 -6.86 5.74
CA LYS A 24 -6.00 -6.84 4.28
C LYS A 24 -4.80 -6.23 3.58
N VAL A 25 -4.04 -5.40 4.29
CA VAL A 25 -2.92 -4.64 3.71
C VAL A 25 -1.66 -4.71 4.57
N HIS A 26 -1.69 -5.38 5.71
CA HIS A 26 -0.52 -5.65 6.54
C HIS A 26 0.62 -6.16 5.67
N ILE A 27 1.80 -5.53 5.81
CA ILE A 27 2.99 -5.85 5.04
C ILE A 27 3.75 -6.96 5.77
N PRO A 28 3.69 -8.22 5.30
CA PRO A 28 4.48 -9.29 5.89
C PRO A 28 5.96 -9.13 5.52
N LEU A 29 6.82 -9.98 6.09
CA LEU A 29 8.18 -10.08 5.58
C LEU A 29 8.21 -10.49 4.09
N PRO A 30 9.21 -10.03 3.32
CA PRO A 30 9.44 -10.50 1.95
C PRO A 30 9.48 -12.01 1.87
N LYS A 31 8.97 -12.59 0.76
CA LYS A 31 8.98 -14.04 0.54
C LYS A 31 10.39 -14.65 0.61
N SER A 32 11.43 -13.88 0.29
CA SER A 32 12.81 -14.32 0.45
C SER A 32 13.17 -14.63 1.91
N LEU A 33 12.54 -13.96 2.88
CA LEU A 33 12.72 -14.19 4.31
C LEU A 33 11.80 -15.27 4.90
N LYS A 34 11.04 -16.01 4.07
CA LYS A 34 10.11 -17.03 4.56
C LYS A 34 10.81 -18.08 5.43
N THR A 35 12.00 -18.53 5.01
CA THR A 35 12.82 -19.49 5.78
C THR A 35 13.31 -18.88 7.10
N VAL A 36 13.68 -17.60 7.09
CA VAL A 36 14.08 -16.87 8.31
C VAL A 36 12.90 -16.83 9.28
N GLN A 37 11.71 -16.47 8.79
CA GLN A 37 10.47 -16.43 9.57
C GLN A 37 10.13 -17.79 10.20
N SER A 38 10.08 -18.86 9.40
CA SER A 38 9.71 -20.19 9.90
C SER A 38 10.71 -20.69 10.94
N THR A 39 12.00 -20.46 10.70
CA THR A 39 13.07 -20.91 11.60
C THR A 39 13.03 -20.13 12.91
N LEU A 40 12.98 -18.79 12.87
CA LEU A 40 12.90 -17.99 14.10
C LEU A 40 11.66 -18.35 14.92
N ASN A 41 10.52 -18.63 14.29
CA ASN A 41 9.31 -19.07 15.00
C ASN A 41 9.50 -20.44 15.67
N GLN A 42 10.08 -21.42 14.97
CA GLN A 42 10.32 -22.76 15.50
C GLN A 42 11.22 -22.75 16.76
N PHE A 43 12.16 -21.82 16.84
CA PHE A 43 13.09 -21.68 17.96
C PHE A 43 12.62 -20.67 19.03
N GLY A 44 11.34 -20.27 19.03
CA GLY A 44 10.78 -19.34 20.03
C GLY A 44 11.25 -17.89 19.90
N MET A 45 11.83 -17.52 18.74
CA MET A 45 12.39 -16.21 18.44
C MET A 45 11.46 -15.33 17.58
N GLY A 46 10.16 -15.64 17.54
CA GLY A 46 9.17 -14.91 16.73
C GLY A 46 9.13 -13.39 16.97
N LYS A 47 9.49 -12.93 18.17
CA LYS A 47 9.56 -11.49 18.50
C LYS A 47 10.46 -10.67 17.57
N TYR A 48 11.53 -11.26 17.00
CA TYR A 48 12.42 -10.55 16.09
C TYR A 48 11.78 -10.34 14.72
N ARG A 49 11.00 -11.33 14.27
CA ARG A 49 10.17 -11.22 13.08
C ARG A 49 9.09 -10.15 13.27
N ASP A 50 8.33 -10.25 14.36
CA ASP A 50 7.21 -9.34 14.62
C ASP A 50 7.68 -7.88 14.72
N ASN A 51 8.84 -7.67 15.36
CA ASN A 51 9.47 -6.36 15.43
C ASN A 51 9.79 -5.82 14.03
N LEU A 52 10.45 -6.62 13.18
CA LEU A 52 10.78 -6.22 11.81
C LEU A 52 9.51 -5.94 10.99
N GLU A 53 8.52 -6.83 10.99
CA GLU A 53 7.24 -6.62 10.30
C GLU A 53 6.59 -5.30 10.73
N THR A 54 6.52 -5.03 12.04
CA THR A 54 5.99 -3.76 12.56
C THR A 54 6.73 -2.56 11.96
N LYS A 55 8.07 -2.60 11.88
CA LYS A 55 8.87 -1.51 11.32
C LYS A 55 8.64 -1.30 9.82
N LEU A 56 8.47 -2.38 9.05
CA LEU A 56 8.11 -2.31 7.63
C LEU A 56 6.76 -1.59 7.43
N ASN A 57 5.77 -1.95 8.25
CA ASN A 57 4.45 -1.33 8.20
C ASN A 57 4.51 0.17 8.58
N ARG A 58 5.30 0.56 9.60
CA ARG A 58 5.50 1.98 9.93
C ARG A 58 6.09 2.79 8.77
N ALA A 59 7.01 2.20 8.01
CA ALA A 59 7.58 2.86 6.84
C ALA A 59 6.54 3.08 5.73
N ALA A 60 5.63 2.13 5.50
CA ALA A 60 4.53 2.32 4.56
C ALA A 60 3.51 3.37 5.03
N GLU A 61 3.14 3.35 6.32
CA GLU A 61 2.25 4.33 6.93
C GLU A 61 2.81 5.75 6.73
N ALA A 62 4.09 5.97 7.02
CA ALA A 62 4.74 7.28 6.87
C ALA A 62 4.83 7.77 5.41
N ALA A 63 4.96 6.86 4.44
CA ALA A 63 5.08 7.20 3.02
C ALA A 63 3.72 7.45 2.32
N THR A 64 2.64 6.89 2.85
CA THR A 64 1.30 6.93 2.26
C THR A 64 0.74 8.34 1.98
N PRO A 65 0.95 9.36 2.84
CA PRO A 65 0.50 10.72 2.57
C PRO A 65 0.98 11.31 1.24
N GLN A 66 2.12 10.85 0.71
CA GLN A 66 2.67 11.32 -0.56
C GLN A 66 1.80 10.96 -1.78
N ALA A 67 0.97 9.93 -1.67
CA ALA A 67 0.08 9.52 -2.74
C ALA A 67 -1.13 10.46 -2.92
N LYS A 68 -1.51 11.21 -1.88
CA LYS A 68 -2.71 12.07 -1.90
C LYS A 68 -2.70 13.04 -3.07
N ALA A 69 -1.65 13.85 -3.19
CA ALA A 69 -1.55 14.85 -4.24
C ALA A 69 -1.58 14.23 -5.64
N LEU A 70 -0.97 13.06 -5.81
CA LEU A 70 -0.93 12.35 -7.10
C LEU A 70 -2.31 11.80 -7.49
N PHE A 71 -3.07 11.23 -6.55
CA PHE A 71 -4.45 10.82 -6.82
C PHE A 71 -5.33 12.02 -7.17
N LEU A 72 -5.25 13.10 -6.40
CA LEU A 72 -6.03 14.30 -6.68
C LEU A 72 -5.70 14.90 -8.05
N GLN A 73 -4.42 14.92 -8.43
CA GLN A 73 -3.99 15.39 -9.73
C GLN A 73 -4.52 14.49 -10.86
N ALA A 74 -4.37 13.17 -10.74
CA ALA A 74 -4.90 12.24 -11.75
C ALA A 74 -6.42 12.32 -11.90
N ILE A 75 -7.17 12.61 -10.83
CA ILE A 75 -8.62 12.83 -10.91
C ILE A 75 -8.94 14.14 -11.62
N LYS A 76 -8.16 15.21 -11.38
CA LYS A 76 -8.32 16.49 -12.07
C LYS A 76 -7.99 16.42 -13.56
N ASP A 77 -6.98 15.63 -13.91
CA ASP A 77 -6.53 15.43 -15.30
C ASP A 77 -7.41 14.43 -16.07
N MET A 78 -8.45 13.89 -15.43
CA MET A 78 -9.38 12.95 -16.05
C MET A 78 -10.19 13.64 -17.15
N THR A 79 -10.05 13.14 -18.37
CA THR A 79 -10.80 13.66 -19.52
C THR A 79 -12.23 13.14 -19.51
N PHE A 80 -13.09 13.78 -20.30
CA PHE A 80 -14.47 13.31 -20.49
C PHE A 80 -14.52 11.86 -21.02
N ASP A 81 -13.64 11.52 -21.95
CA ASP A 81 -13.56 10.17 -22.50
C ASP A 81 -13.12 9.14 -21.45
N ASP A 82 -12.21 9.51 -20.54
CA ASP A 82 -11.82 8.66 -19.43
C ASP A 82 -13.01 8.41 -18.48
N VAL A 83 -13.77 9.47 -18.15
CA VAL A 83 -14.99 9.34 -17.32
C VAL A 83 -15.99 8.39 -17.98
N LYS A 84 -16.23 8.53 -19.28
CA LYS A 84 -17.14 7.65 -20.03
C LYS A 84 -16.66 6.19 -20.02
N LYS A 85 -15.37 5.95 -20.27
CA LYS A 85 -14.76 4.61 -20.20
C LYS A 85 -14.89 4.00 -18.82
N ILE A 86 -14.65 4.79 -17.77
CA ILE A 86 -14.78 4.33 -16.38
C ILE A 86 -16.24 3.97 -16.06
N TYR A 87 -17.18 4.82 -16.47
CA TYR A 87 -18.61 4.62 -16.22
C TYR A 87 -19.15 3.37 -16.91
N GLN A 88 -18.77 3.14 -18.17
CA GLN A 88 -19.21 2.00 -18.98
C GLN A 88 -18.39 0.73 -18.73
N GLY A 89 -17.24 0.85 -18.08
CA GLY A 89 -16.29 -0.24 -17.86
C GLY A 89 -16.60 -1.12 -16.64
N PRO A 90 -15.80 -2.17 -16.44
CA PRO A 90 -15.88 -3.09 -15.28
C PRO A 90 -15.81 -2.37 -13.93
N GLN A 91 -16.14 -3.09 -12.85
CA GLN A 91 -16.32 -2.52 -11.51
C GLN A 91 -15.07 -1.83 -10.90
N ASP A 92 -13.89 -2.08 -11.45
CA ASP A 92 -12.61 -1.55 -10.99
C ASP A 92 -11.98 -0.52 -11.94
N SER A 93 -12.74 -0.02 -12.93
CA SER A 93 -12.20 0.84 -14.00
C SER A 93 -11.56 2.13 -13.48
N ALA A 94 -12.13 2.77 -12.46
CA ALA A 94 -11.55 3.98 -11.88
C ALA A 94 -10.24 3.66 -11.15
N THR A 95 -10.17 2.51 -10.48
CA THR A 95 -8.97 2.02 -9.82
C THR A 95 -7.87 1.74 -10.83
N GLN A 96 -8.18 1.06 -11.93
CA GLN A 96 -7.21 0.80 -13.00
C GLN A 96 -6.72 2.10 -13.64
N TYR A 97 -7.62 3.06 -13.88
CA TYR A 97 -7.24 4.39 -14.36
C TYR A 97 -6.25 5.05 -13.40
N LEU A 98 -6.59 5.19 -12.12
CA LEU A 98 -5.73 5.82 -11.13
C LEU A 98 -4.39 5.10 -11.02
N LYS A 99 -4.39 3.76 -11.01
CA LYS A 99 -3.17 2.95 -10.98
C LYS A 99 -2.27 3.24 -12.18
N SER A 100 -2.83 3.23 -13.40
CA SER A 100 -2.07 3.50 -14.62
C SER A 100 -1.46 4.92 -14.64
N LYS A 101 -2.15 5.92 -14.07
CA LYS A 101 -1.70 7.32 -14.08
C LYS A 101 -0.73 7.66 -12.95
N THR A 102 -0.85 6.99 -11.81
CA THR A 102 -0.15 7.42 -10.57
C THR A 102 0.92 6.46 -10.09
N ALA A 103 0.84 5.15 -10.38
CA ALA A 103 1.74 4.16 -9.77
C ALA A 103 3.25 4.47 -9.95
N PRO A 104 3.74 4.87 -11.15
CA PRO A 104 5.16 5.21 -11.31
C PRO A 104 5.60 6.39 -10.45
N GLN A 105 4.78 7.44 -10.36
CA GLN A 105 5.07 8.64 -9.59
C GLN A 105 4.96 8.40 -8.08
N ILE A 106 3.97 7.59 -7.67
CA ILE A 106 3.81 7.14 -6.28
C ILE A 106 5.06 6.39 -5.86
N LYS A 107 5.49 5.40 -6.65
CA LYS A 107 6.71 4.63 -6.36
C LYS A 107 7.93 5.54 -6.21
N ALA A 108 8.13 6.46 -7.16
CA ALA A 108 9.26 7.39 -7.13
C ALA A 108 9.24 8.33 -5.91
N LYS A 109 8.07 8.82 -5.49
CA LYS A 109 7.94 9.70 -4.31
C LYS A 109 7.98 8.96 -2.98
N MET A 110 7.46 7.74 -2.92
CA MET A 110 7.45 6.93 -1.70
C MET A 110 8.84 6.38 -1.36
N ALA A 111 9.61 5.94 -2.36
CA ALA A 111 10.90 5.30 -2.15
C ALA A 111 11.85 6.07 -1.19
N PRO A 112 12.16 7.37 -1.39
CA PRO A 112 13.05 8.08 -0.48
C PRO A 112 12.46 8.26 0.95
N ILE A 113 11.14 8.32 1.08
CA ILE A 113 10.48 8.42 2.40
C ILE A 113 10.54 7.07 3.11
N VAL A 114 10.23 5.98 2.40
CA VAL A 114 10.37 4.63 2.94
C VAL A 114 11.81 4.37 3.37
N ASP A 115 12.79 4.72 2.54
CA ASP A 115 14.21 4.55 2.88
C ASP A 115 14.57 5.27 4.18
N LYS A 116 14.25 6.57 4.24
CA LYS A 116 14.48 7.40 5.42
C LYS A 116 13.77 6.82 6.65
N THR A 117 12.49 6.47 6.54
CA THR A 117 11.72 5.96 7.66
C THR A 117 12.21 4.58 8.11
N LEU A 118 12.58 3.68 7.21
CA LEU A 118 13.17 2.37 7.57
C LEU A 118 14.42 2.56 8.44
N ASN A 119 15.25 3.56 8.15
CA ASN A 119 16.38 3.93 8.99
C ASN A 119 15.93 4.50 10.34
N GLU A 120 15.04 5.51 10.34
CA GLU A 120 14.57 6.20 11.55
C GLU A 120 13.87 5.26 12.54
N VAL A 121 13.04 4.33 12.05
CA VAL A 121 12.33 3.39 12.92
C VAL A 121 13.18 2.19 13.32
N GLY A 122 14.41 2.08 12.84
CA GLY A 122 15.35 1.00 13.14
C GLY A 122 15.01 -0.33 12.45
N ALA A 123 14.36 -0.29 11.29
CA ALA A 123 14.04 -1.49 10.51
C ALA A 123 15.31 -2.23 10.05
N ILE A 124 16.34 -1.49 9.64
CA ILE A 124 17.63 -2.05 9.23
C ILE A 124 18.30 -2.77 10.41
N THR A 125 18.35 -2.13 11.57
CA THR A 125 18.86 -2.75 12.80
C THR A 125 18.05 -3.98 13.23
N ALA A 126 16.71 -3.94 13.10
CA ALA A 126 15.85 -5.09 13.40
C ALA A 126 16.10 -6.26 12.44
N TYR A 127 16.29 -5.94 11.15
CA TYR A 127 16.65 -6.91 10.11
C TYR A 127 17.99 -7.58 10.40
N ASP A 128 19.03 -6.79 10.67
CA ASP A 128 20.36 -7.32 10.97
C ASP A 128 20.34 -8.22 12.21
N LYS A 129 19.59 -7.85 13.25
CA LYS A 129 19.38 -8.70 14.44
C LYS A 129 18.68 -10.01 14.10
N ALA A 130 17.61 -9.97 13.31
CA ALA A 130 16.88 -11.17 12.90
C ALA A 130 17.76 -12.10 12.06
N ILE A 131 18.52 -11.55 11.09
CA ILE A 131 19.44 -12.30 10.24
C ILE A 131 20.61 -12.85 11.04
N SER A 132 21.16 -12.11 12.01
CA SER A 132 22.22 -12.61 12.89
C SER A 132 21.73 -13.81 13.70
N LYS A 133 20.55 -13.72 14.32
CA LYS A 133 19.99 -14.85 15.09
C LYS A 133 19.66 -16.06 14.24
N TYR A 134 19.25 -15.83 13.00
CA TYR A 134 19.07 -16.89 12.04
C TYR A 134 20.39 -17.56 11.66
N LYS A 135 21.46 -16.78 11.40
CA LYS A 135 22.80 -17.28 11.04
C LYS A 135 23.53 -17.99 12.19
N ASP A 136 23.16 -17.73 13.44
CA ASP A 136 23.68 -18.44 14.61
C ASP A 136 23.24 -19.93 14.64
N LEU A 137 22.25 -20.31 13.81
CA LEU A 137 21.74 -21.68 13.73
C LEU A 137 22.51 -22.53 12.71
N PRO A 138 22.75 -23.81 12.99
CA PRO A 138 23.47 -24.69 12.07
C PRO A 138 22.62 -25.01 10.82
N PHE A 139 23.30 -25.20 9.69
CA PHE A 139 22.72 -25.63 8.40
C PHE A 139 21.66 -24.70 7.77
N VAL A 140 21.65 -23.42 8.12
CA VAL A 140 20.73 -22.45 7.49
C VAL A 140 21.30 -21.85 6.20
N PRO A 141 20.50 -21.68 5.13
CA PRO A 141 20.95 -21.01 3.91
C PRO A 141 21.12 -19.50 4.11
N ASN A 142 22.02 -18.88 3.34
CA ASN A 142 22.16 -17.42 3.31
C ASN A 142 20.95 -16.78 2.62
N VAL A 143 20.41 -15.71 3.21
CA VAL A 143 19.21 -15.04 2.72
C VAL A 143 19.45 -13.53 2.71
N LYS A 144 18.95 -12.86 1.67
CA LYS A 144 18.90 -11.39 1.57
C LYS A 144 17.51 -10.93 1.18
N ALA A 145 17.15 -9.72 1.58
CA ALA A 145 15.91 -9.08 1.20
C ALA A 145 16.11 -7.60 0.86
N ASP A 146 15.33 -7.14 -0.11
CA ASP A 146 15.20 -5.74 -0.45
C ASP A 146 13.97 -5.17 0.26
N LEU A 147 14.17 -4.66 1.48
CA LEU A 147 13.10 -4.16 2.33
C LEU A 147 12.46 -2.89 1.74
N LEU A 148 13.26 -2.03 1.11
CA LEU A 148 12.82 -0.80 0.47
C LEU A 148 11.79 -1.11 -0.61
N ASN A 149 12.19 -1.87 -1.64
CA ASN A 149 11.31 -2.16 -2.77
C ASN A 149 10.08 -2.97 -2.33
N HIS A 150 10.25 -3.87 -1.36
CA HIS A 150 9.13 -4.62 -0.79
C HIS A 150 8.10 -3.69 -0.16
N VAL A 151 8.50 -2.80 0.75
CA VAL A 151 7.58 -1.89 1.44
C VAL A 151 6.93 -0.91 0.47
N VAL A 152 7.67 -0.38 -0.51
CA VAL A 152 7.09 0.53 -1.52
C VAL A 152 6.03 -0.18 -2.36
N ASN A 153 6.32 -1.40 -2.84
CA ASN A 153 5.37 -2.14 -3.66
C ASN A 153 4.13 -2.57 -2.85
N GLU A 154 4.30 -3.11 -1.64
CA GLU A 154 3.18 -3.54 -0.81
C GLU A 154 2.36 -2.37 -0.27
N GLY A 155 3.00 -1.27 0.12
CA GLY A 155 2.31 -0.03 0.49
C GLY A 155 1.43 0.50 -0.65
N MET A 156 1.96 0.51 -1.87
CA MET A 156 1.21 0.89 -3.06
C MET A 156 0.06 -0.09 -3.37
N ASN A 157 0.29 -1.40 -3.26
CA ASN A 157 -0.75 -2.40 -3.42
C ASN A 157 -1.89 -2.20 -2.41
N GLY A 158 -1.56 -1.92 -1.14
CA GLY A 158 -2.54 -1.64 -0.10
C GLY A 158 -3.39 -0.41 -0.38
N MET A 159 -2.78 0.68 -0.88
CA MET A 159 -3.54 1.86 -1.31
C MET A 159 -4.52 1.53 -2.44
N PHE A 160 -4.07 0.82 -3.49
CA PHE A 160 -4.96 0.46 -4.60
C PHE A 160 -6.03 -0.56 -4.21
N TYR A 161 -5.76 -1.43 -3.24
CA TYR A 161 -6.77 -2.31 -2.67
C TYR A 161 -7.92 -1.51 -2.07
N TYR A 162 -7.63 -0.50 -1.24
CA TYR A 162 -8.70 0.30 -0.65
C TYR A 162 -9.37 1.26 -1.64
N ILE A 163 -8.65 1.75 -2.66
CA ILE A 163 -9.29 2.49 -3.76
C ILE A 163 -10.31 1.61 -4.49
N ALA A 164 -9.98 0.34 -4.75
CA ALA A 164 -10.92 -0.61 -5.35
C ALA A 164 -12.15 -0.84 -4.46
N GLN A 165 -11.97 -0.93 -3.14
CA GLN A 165 -13.08 -1.06 -2.20
C GLN A 165 -13.99 0.18 -2.20
N GLU A 166 -13.41 1.38 -2.20
CA GLU A 166 -14.15 2.65 -2.30
C GLU A 166 -14.91 2.74 -3.64
N GLU A 167 -14.28 2.38 -4.76
CA GLU A 167 -14.94 2.33 -6.06
C GLU A 167 -16.12 1.34 -6.05
N ALA A 168 -15.92 0.12 -5.55
CA ALA A 168 -16.96 -0.88 -5.46
C ALA A 168 -18.13 -0.41 -4.58
N ALA A 169 -17.85 0.28 -3.48
CA ALA A 169 -18.87 0.87 -2.61
C ALA A 169 -19.65 2.00 -3.31
N ILE A 170 -18.97 2.84 -4.10
CA ILE A 170 -19.61 3.86 -4.93
C ILE A 170 -20.51 3.20 -5.98
N ARG A 171 -20.06 2.13 -6.65
CA ARG A 171 -20.83 1.46 -7.70
C ARG A 171 -22.09 0.75 -7.21
N LYS A 172 -22.14 0.35 -5.94
CA LYS A 172 -23.32 -0.29 -5.34
C LYS A 172 -24.35 0.71 -4.83
N ASP A 173 -24.01 1.99 -4.77
CA ASP A 173 -24.83 3.04 -4.17
C ASP A 173 -25.25 4.06 -5.25
N PRO A 174 -26.50 3.99 -5.75
CA PRO A 174 -27.00 4.89 -6.80
C PRO A 174 -26.89 6.37 -6.43
N VAL A 175 -26.98 6.71 -5.13
CA VAL A 175 -26.85 8.09 -4.65
C VAL A 175 -25.40 8.56 -4.77
N LYS A 176 -24.43 7.69 -4.48
CA LYS A 176 -22.99 7.98 -4.68
C LYS A 176 -22.57 7.99 -6.15
N GLN A 177 -23.24 7.22 -7.01
CA GLN A 177 -23.06 7.29 -8.46
C GLN A 177 -23.64 8.58 -9.04
N SER A 178 -24.77 9.06 -8.51
CA SER A 178 -25.49 10.19 -9.06
C SER A 178 -24.99 11.52 -8.49
N THR A 179 -23.78 11.93 -8.86
CA THR A 179 -23.42 13.35 -8.70
C THR A 179 -24.23 14.17 -9.71
N GLU A 180 -24.58 15.41 -9.36
CA GLU A 180 -25.27 16.36 -10.26
C GLU A 180 -24.58 16.47 -11.61
N LEU A 181 -23.24 16.42 -11.64
CA LEU A 181 -22.44 16.44 -12.87
C LEU A 181 -22.65 15.19 -13.74
N LEU A 182 -22.70 14.00 -13.14
CA LEU A 182 -22.94 12.74 -13.86
C LEU A 182 -24.39 12.65 -14.35
N LYS A 183 -25.36 13.13 -13.57
CA LYS A 183 -26.77 13.25 -14.00
C LYS A 183 -26.93 14.24 -15.17
N LYS A 184 -26.26 15.39 -15.13
CA LYS A 184 -26.33 16.39 -16.20
C LYS A 184 -25.68 15.93 -17.51
N VAL A 185 -24.69 15.05 -17.42
CA VAL A 185 -23.91 14.56 -18.56
C VAL A 185 -24.46 13.25 -19.14
N PHE A 186 -24.99 12.36 -18.30
CA PHE A 186 -25.44 11.02 -18.69
C PHE A 186 -26.92 10.76 -18.42
N GLY A 187 -27.62 11.66 -17.72
CA GLY A 187 -29.07 11.65 -17.64
C GLY A 187 -29.65 12.12 -18.97
N LYS A 188 -30.50 11.29 -19.55
CA LYS A 188 -31.52 11.79 -20.47
C LYS A 188 -32.67 12.37 -19.67
#